data_AF-A0A0C2D2M6-F1
#
_entry.id   AF-A0A0C2D2M6-F1
#
_cell.length_a   1.000
_cell.length_b   1.000
_cell.length_c   1.000
_cell.angle_alpha   90.00
_cell.angle_beta   90.00
_cell.angle_gamma   90.00
#
_symmetry.space_group_name_H-M   'P 1'
#
loop_
_entity.id
_entity.type
_entity.pdbx_description
1 polymer ?
#
loop_
_entity_poly.entity_id
_entity_poly.type
_entity_poly.pdbx_seq_one_letter_code
_entity_poly.pdbx_strand_id
1 'polypeptide(L)'
;GAVSILFRGAKDVAKHEAEYIDLFSNPFPAAVRAYTSLTASAVGFVDDIIEPHTTRRRICEDLSLLATKKLTNPWRKHGNIPL
;
A
#
# COMPACT_ATOMS: atom_id res chain seq x y z
N GLY A 1 9.92 -17.42 -0.86
CA GLY A 1 8.80 -16.46 -0.77
C GLY A 1 8.73 -15.85 0.62
N ALA A 2 7.83 -14.90 0.87
CA ALA A 2 7.68 -14.31 2.22
C ALA A 2 7.41 -15.37 3.30
N VAL A 3 6.55 -16.35 3.00
CA VAL A 3 6.18 -17.48 3.87
C VAL A 3 7.40 -18.30 4.32
N SER A 4 8.36 -18.58 3.43
CA SER A 4 9.56 -19.37 3.77
C SER A 4 10.52 -18.64 4.71
N ILE A 5 10.45 -17.31 4.78
CA ILE A 5 11.23 -16.50 5.73
C ILE A 5 10.48 -16.38 7.06
N LEU A 6 9.17 -16.13 7.01
CA LEU A 6 8.31 -15.96 8.20
C LEU A 6 8.17 -17.25 9.01
N PHE A 7 8.09 -18.41 8.34
CA PHE A 7 7.87 -19.72 8.98
C PHE A 7 9.06 -20.65 8.80
N ARG A 8 10.28 -20.11 8.92
CA ARG A 8 11.50 -20.90 8.74
C ARG A 8 11.62 -21.99 9.82
N GLY A 9 11.56 -23.26 9.40
CA GLY A 9 11.64 -24.43 10.29
C GLY A 9 10.29 -25.00 10.76
N ALA A 10 9.17 -24.44 10.30
CA ALA A 10 7.84 -25.01 10.55
C ALA A 10 7.60 -26.25 9.68
N LYS A 11 6.88 -27.24 10.23
CA LYS A 11 6.57 -28.51 9.52
C LYS A 11 5.42 -28.36 8.52
N ASP A 12 4.47 -27.45 8.77
CA ASP A 12 3.25 -27.25 7.98
C ASP A 12 3.33 -25.99 7.10
N VAL A 13 4.31 -25.95 6.19
CA VAL A 13 4.54 -24.80 5.29
C VAL A 13 3.31 -24.48 4.42
N ALA A 14 2.56 -25.50 4.00
CA ALA A 14 1.41 -25.36 3.12
C ALA A 14 0.21 -24.63 3.77
N LYS A 15 0.00 -24.80 5.10
CA LYS A 15 -1.09 -24.11 5.80
C LYS A 15 -0.79 -22.63 5.94
N HIS A 16 0.45 -22.30 6.31
CA HIS A 16 0.90 -20.92 6.43
C HIS A 16 0.96 -20.20 5.08
N GLU A 17 1.17 -20.93 3.98
CA GLU A 17 1.07 -20.37 2.65
C GLU A 17 -0.37 -20.02 2.29
N ALA A 18 -1.34 -20.89 2.58
CA ALA A 18 -2.75 -20.60 2.38
C ALA A 18 -3.23 -19.41 3.22
N GLU A 19 -2.83 -19.35 4.50
CA GLU A 19 -3.14 -18.23 5.40
C GLU A 19 -2.53 -16.91 4.90
N TYR A 20 -1.27 -16.95 4.43
CA TYR A 20 -0.60 -15.77 3.89
C TYR A 20 -1.28 -15.29 2.60
N ILE A 21 -1.65 -16.21 1.72
CA ILE A 21 -2.38 -15.88 0.50
C ILE A 21 -3.74 -15.25 0.85
N ASP A 22 -4.50 -15.80 1.79
CA ASP A 22 -5.80 -15.25 2.18
C ASP A 22 -5.70 -13.83 2.76
N LEU A 23 -4.70 -13.60 3.62
CA LEU A 23 -4.48 -12.31 4.26
C LEU A 23 -3.95 -11.23 3.31
N PHE A 24 -3.09 -11.57 2.35
CA PHE A 24 -2.37 -10.59 1.52
C PHE A 24 -2.81 -10.54 0.05
N SER A 25 -3.62 -11.48 -0.44
CA SER A 25 -4.12 -11.45 -1.83
C SER A 25 -5.28 -10.49 -2.04
N ASN A 26 -5.94 -10.09 -0.95
CA ASN A 26 -7.04 -9.15 -1.00
C ASN A 26 -6.50 -7.71 -0.83
N PRO A 27 -6.90 -6.71 -1.64
CA PRO A 27 -6.45 -5.33 -1.46
C PRO A 27 -7.10 -4.60 -0.28
N PHE A 28 -8.20 -5.12 0.28
CA PHE A 28 -8.95 -4.46 1.35
C PHE A 28 -8.15 -4.23 2.64
N PRO A 29 -7.32 -5.17 3.15
CA PRO A 29 -6.44 -4.92 4.28
C PRO A 29 -5.50 -3.72 4.12
N ALA A 30 -5.10 -3.39 2.88
CA ALA A 30 -4.26 -2.22 2.59
C ALA A 30 -5.06 -0.90 2.44
N ALA A 31 -6.37 -0.99 2.26
CA ALA A 31 -7.29 0.15 2.14
C ALA A 31 -8.00 0.50 3.47
N VAL A 32 -7.94 -0.37 4.49
CA VAL A 32 -8.50 -0.06 5.81
C VAL A 32 -7.72 1.10 6.43
N ARG A 33 -8.33 2.28 6.44
CA ARG A 33 -7.88 3.41 7.26
C ARG A 33 -8.05 3.07 8.75
N ALA A 34 -7.00 3.28 9.54
CA ALA A 34 -6.91 3.05 10.98
C ALA A 34 -7.91 3.83 11.85
N TYR A 35 -9.20 3.47 11.84
CA TYR A 35 -10.15 3.92 12.88
C TYR A 35 -10.81 2.79 13.68
N THR A 36 -10.67 1.52 13.28
CA THR A 36 -11.35 0.38 13.93
C THR A 36 -10.44 -0.82 14.25
N SER A 37 -9.12 -0.65 14.22
CA SER A 37 -8.18 -1.75 14.45
C SER A 37 -7.24 -1.47 15.63
N LEU A 38 -7.32 -2.31 16.67
CA LEU A 38 -6.36 -2.40 17.79
C LEU A 38 -4.97 -2.94 17.36
N THR A 39 -4.74 -3.17 16.06
CA THR A 39 -3.44 -3.55 15.51
C THR A 39 -2.83 -2.39 14.74
N ALA A 40 -1.62 -1.99 15.14
CA ALA A 40 -0.91 -0.79 14.71
C ALA A 40 -0.43 -0.76 13.23
N SER A 41 -1.01 -1.58 12.34
CA SER A 41 -0.48 -1.81 10.99
C SER A 41 -1.45 -1.53 9.84
N ALA A 42 -2.69 -1.09 10.09
CA ALA A 42 -3.62 -0.65 9.04
C ALA A 42 -3.29 0.80 8.61
N VAL A 43 -2.11 0.99 8.00
CA VAL A 43 -1.69 2.28 7.45
C VAL A 43 -2.42 2.47 6.12
N GLY A 44 -3.08 3.61 5.93
CA GLY A 44 -3.80 3.94 4.69
C GLY A 44 -2.83 4.17 3.53
N PHE A 45 -2.33 3.08 2.93
CA PHE A 45 -1.44 3.12 1.77
C PHE A 45 -2.19 3.36 0.47
N VAL A 46 -3.43 2.86 0.38
CA VAL A 46 -4.32 3.04 -0.75
C VAL A 46 -5.43 4.00 -0.33
N ASP A 47 -5.65 5.05 -1.13
CA ASP A 47 -6.68 6.05 -0.86
C ASP A 47 -8.10 5.51 -1.04
N ASP A 48 -8.35 4.71 -2.09
CA ASP A 48 -9.67 4.16 -2.42
C ASP A 48 -9.55 2.89 -3.28
N ILE A 49 -10.51 1.96 -3.14
CA ILE A 49 -10.67 0.80 -4.03
C ILE A 49 -11.82 1.11 -4.98
N ILE A 50 -11.49 1.37 -6.25
CA ILE A 50 -12.44 1.88 -7.23
C ILE A 50 -12.76 0.86 -8.33
N GLU A 51 -13.92 1.03 -8.97
CA GLU A 51 -14.27 0.23 -10.14
C GLU A 51 -13.45 0.67 -11.37
N PRO A 52 -12.99 -0.25 -12.24
CA PRO A 52 -12.04 0.06 -13.31
C PRO A 52 -12.47 1.21 -14.24
N HIS A 53 -13.77 1.30 -14.53
CA HIS A 53 -14.33 2.32 -15.42
C HIS A 53 -14.34 3.74 -14.80
N THR A 54 -14.30 3.85 -13.47
CA THR A 54 -14.32 5.14 -12.75
C THR A 54 -12.94 5.81 -12.70
N THR A 55 -11.88 5.06 -13.00
CA THR A 55 -10.48 5.49 -12.95
C THR A 55 -10.23 6.81 -13.67
N ARG A 56 -10.74 6.96 -14.90
CA ARG A 56 -10.54 8.19 -15.69
C ARG A 56 -11.12 9.42 -15.00
N ARG A 57 -12.34 9.28 -14.46
CA ARG A 57 -13.03 10.38 -13.78
C ARG A 57 -12.25 10.81 -12.53
N ARG A 58 -11.85 9.85 -11.69
CA ARG A 58 -11.07 10.12 -10.48
C ARG A 58 -9.74 10.83 -10.80
N ILE A 59 -9.01 10.35 -11.80
CA ILE A 59 -7.76 11.00 -12.25
C ILE A 59 -8.00 12.47 -12.65
N CYS A 60 -9.06 12.77 -13.41
CA CYS A 60 -9.35 14.15 -13.81
C CYS A 60 -9.69 15.06 -12.62
N GLU A 61 -10.44 14.54 -11.64
CA GLU A 61 -10.79 15.26 -10.41
C GLU A 61 -9.52 15.50 -9.56
N ASP A 62 -8.70 14.47 -9.36
CA ASP A 62 -7.46 14.54 -8.57
C ASP A 62 -6.44 15.51 -9.20
N LEU A 63 -6.27 15.49 -10.52
CA LEU A 63 -5.39 16.42 -11.21
C LEU A 63 -5.86 17.87 -11.08
N SER A 64 -7.18 18.10 -11.11
CA SER A 64 -7.75 19.44 -10.91
C SER A 64 -7.52 19.95 -9.49
N LEU A 65 -7.62 19.07 -8.49
CA LEU A 65 -7.35 19.38 -7.09
C LEU A 65 -5.85 19.64 -6.86
N LEU A 66 -4.98 18.79 -7.42
CA LEU A 66 -3.53 18.84 -7.23
C LEU A 66 -2.84 19.93 -8.05
N ALA A 67 -3.56 20.59 -8.96
CA ALA A 67 -3.02 21.62 -9.85
C ALA A 67 -2.29 22.77 -9.13
N THR A 68 -2.68 23.08 -7.90
CA THR A 68 -2.11 24.18 -7.11
C THR A 68 -1.18 23.72 -5.98
N LYS A 69 -0.84 22.42 -5.93
CA LYS A 69 0.01 21.85 -4.88
C LYS A 69 1.42 22.43 -4.94
N LYS A 70 1.85 23.06 -3.84
CA LYS A 70 3.23 23.55 -3.65
C LYS A 70 3.93 22.70 -2.60
N LEU A 71 5.09 22.15 -2.96
CA LEU A 71 5.97 21.40 -2.06
C LEU A 71 7.34 22.10 -2.04
N THR A 72 7.90 22.32 -0.85
CA THR A 72 9.25 22.85 -0.68
C THR A 72 10.17 21.74 -0.16
N ASN A 73 11.37 21.67 -0.72
CA ASN A 73 12.40 20.74 -0.30
C ASN A 73 13.55 21.50 0.39
N PRO A 74 14.35 20.84 1.25
CA PRO A 74 15.57 21.42 1.79
C PRO A 74 16.53 21.88 0.69
N TRP A 75 17.23 22.99 0.91
CA TRP A 75 18.18 23.52 -0.07
C TRP A 75 19.39 22.60 -0.25
N ARG A 76 19.74 22.31 -1.51
CA ARG A 76 20.92 21.53 -1.92
C ARG A 76 21.32 21.93 -3.35
N LYS A 77 22.60 21.77 -3.71
CA LYS A 77 23.08 22.03 -5.08
C LYS A 77 22.48 21.05 -6.11
N HIS A 78 22.45 19.76 -5.76
CA HIS A 78 21.82 18.69 -6.53
C HIS A 78 21.53 17.51 -5.60
N GLY A 79 20.79 16.50 -6.10
CA GLY A 79 20.65 15.21 -5.43
C GLY A 79 21.89 14.33 -5.60
N ASN A 80 21.92 13.21 -4.87
CA ASN A 80 22.88 12.13 -5.05
C ASN A 80 22.09 10.83 -5.28
N ILE A 81 21.57 10.66 -6.49
CA ILE A 81 20.83 9.45 -6.86
C ILE A 81 21.87 8.34 -7.07
N PRO A 82 21.70 7.13 -6.50
CA PRO A 82 22.60 6.01 -6.75
C PRO A 82 22.79 5.77 -8.26
N LEU A 83 24.05 5.66 -8.70
CA LEU A 83 24.43 5.31 -10.07
C LEU A 83 24.62 3.80 -10.23
#